data_AF-A0AAD6AHH4-F1
#
_entry.id   AF-A0AAD6AHH4-F1
#
_cell.length_a   1.000
_cell.length_b   1.000
_cell.length_c   1.000
_cell.angle_alpha   90.00
_cell.angle_beta   90.00
_cell.angle_gamma   90.00
#
_symmetry.space_group_name_H-M   'P 1'
#
loop_
_entity.id
_entity.type
_entity.pdbx_description
1 polymer ?
#
loop_
_entity_poly.entity_id
_entity_poly.type
_entity_poly.pdbx_seq_one_letter_code
_entity_poly.pdbx_strand_id
1 'polypeptide(L)'
;MLAHRLACTDPPVNLLSRVQALMVDFFWDRMHWVPQSVLFLPKEEGGHGLVHLASRGAAFRLRFVQRFLTGPADLVWRPVARALLERCGGLGLAESLFLMNLKGLRLNNLSGFYGGLFKVWGLLKKERPECCGSLFWLLREPVVRGSRFVCGVGPSLQQRLCEERILTLGQVVEVCGPRLDNAAGLASRLSLRYSQKQKCKSQLLNFLLGPAKMAIYLSRRNKVAESLDTDAVSIFKRMVKARLKADYRYFCLTKNVGEFEAMWCFKNALCSVENEDLIFSCLN
;
A
#
# COMPACT_ATOMS: atom_id res chain seq x y z
N MET A 1 26.36 -0.09 -20.58
CA MET A 1 26.11 1.27 -20.07
C MET A 1 25.42 2.13 -21.14
N LEU A 2 24.24 1.72 -21.68
CA LEU A 2 23.60 2.42 -22.81
C LEU A 2 22.09 2.14 -23.04
N ALA A 3 21.38 1.48 -22.10
CA ALA A 3 19.97 1.14 -22.32
C ALA A 3 19.03 2.36 -22.38
N HIS A 4 19.38 3.46 -21.69
CA HIS A 4 18.62 4.72 -21.73
C HIS A 4 18.79 5.50 -23.04
N ARG A 5 19.82 5.19 -23.84
CA ARG A 5 20.12 5.88 -25.11
C ARG A 5 19.75 5.08 -26.35
N LEU A 6 19.52 3.77 -26.27
CA LEU A 6 19.34 2.90 -27.45
C LEU A 6 18.01 2.13 -27.56
N ALA A 7 17.09 2.16 -26.59
CA ALA A 7 15.85 1.38 -26.70
C ALA A 7 14.66 1.96 -25.90
N CYS A 8 14.32 3.24 -26.14
CA CYS A 8 13.22 3.93 -25.45
C CYS A 8 11.90 3.92 -26.23
N THR A 9 11.72 3.03 -27.19
CA THR A 9 10.42 2.80 -27.83
C THR A 9 10.01 1.36 -27.55
N ASP A 10 8.91 1.18 -26.82
CA ASP A 10 8.24 -0.11 -26.85
C ASP A 10 7.98 -0.46 -28.32
N PRO A 11 8.23 -1.72 -28.73
CA PRO A 11 7.94 -2.12 -30.10
C PRO A 11 6.44 -1.88 -30.38
N PRO A 12 6.07 -1.60 -31.64
CA PRO A 12 4.68 -1.44 -32.02
C PRO A 12 3.81 -2.58 -31.48
N VAL A 13 2.58 -2.24 -31.09
CA VAL A 13 1.61 -3.22 -30.60
C VAL A 13 1.49 -4.29 -31.69
N ASN A 14 1.70 -5.56 -31.30
CA ASN A 14 1.72 -6.75 -32.15
C ASN A 14 3.02 -7.11 -32.89
N LEU A 15 4.09 -6.29 -32.83
CA LEU A 15 5.35 -6.69 -33.47
C LEU A 15 5.92 -7.97 -32.84
N LEU A 16 5.98 -8.01 -31.51
CA LEU A 16 6.50 -9.18 -30.79
C LEU A 16 5.64 -10.43 -31.02
N SER A 17 4.31 -10.30 -31.08
CA SER A 17 3.44 -11.44 -31.34
C SER A 17 3.55 -11.93 -32.78
N ARG A 18 3.71 -11.03 -33.76
CA ARG A 18 3.98 -11.40 -35.16
C ARG A 18 5.32 -12.10 -35.32
N VAL A 19 6.38 -11.59 -34.72
CA VAL A 19 7.70 -12.24 -34.75
C VAL A 19 7.63 -13.61 -34.06
N GLN A 20 6.95 -13.70 -32.91
CA GLN A 20 6.74 -14.97 -32.22
C GLN A 20 5.98 -15.97 -33.09
N ALA A 21 4.93 -15.55 -33.79
CA ALA A 21 4.16 -16.39 -34.70
C ALA A 21 5.02 -16.88 -35.86
N LEU A 22 5.76 -15.98 -36.52
CA LEU A 22 6.68 -16.35 -37.61
C LEU A 22 7.75 -17.36 -37.16
N MET A 23 8.27 -17.23 -35.94
CA MET A 23 9.21 -18.20 -35.38
C MET A 23 8.54 -19.57 -35.19
N VAL A 24 7.34 -19.61 -34.63
CA VAL A 24 6.60 -20.87 -34.42
C VAL A 24 6.21 -21.50 -35.76
N ASP A 25 5.75 -20.71 -36.73
CA ASP A 25 5.42 -21.17 -38.07
C ASP A 25 6.63 -21.74 -38.81
N PHE A 26 7.80 -21.09 -38.67
CA PHE A 26 9.04 -21.53 -39.29
C PHE A 26 9.52 -22.89 -38.76
N PHE A 27 9.45 -23.12 -37.45
CA PHE A 27 9.95 -24.36 -36.86
C PHE A 27 9.08 -25.59 -37.20
N TRP A 28 7.83 -25.38 -37.61
CA TRP A 28 6.87 -26.44 -37.85
C TRP A 28 6.26 -26.41 -39.25
N ASP A 29 6.77 -25.59 -40.18
CA ASP A 29 6.15 -25.38 -41.50
C ASP A 29 4.63 -25.15 -41.43
N ARG A 30 4.19 -24.36 -40.43
CA ARG A 30 2.77 -24.09 -40.07
C ARG A 30 1.97 -25.30 -39.56
N MET A 31 2.62 -26.41 -39.24
CA MET A 31 2.01 -27.64 -38.70
C MET A 31 2.19 -27.72 -37.18
N HIS A 32 1.29 -27.08 -36.42
CA HIS A 32 1.39 -27.01 -34.96
C HIS A 32 1.00 -28.33 -34.26
N TRP A 33 1.95 -29.26 -34.15
CA TRP A 33 1.73 -30.57 -33.50
C TRP A 33 1.89 -30.54 -31.97
N VAL A 34 2.57 -29.52 -31.46
CA VAL A 34 2.86 -29.35 -30.04
C VAL A 34 2.23 -28.05 -29.54
N PRO A 35 1.53 -28.05 -28.39
CA PRO A 35 0.98 -26.84 -27.82
C PRO A 35 2.06 -25.79 -27.54
N GLN A 36 1.73 -24.52 -27.80
CA GLN A 36 2.63 -23.39 -27.60
C GLN A 36 3.19 -23.31 -26.16
N SER A 37 2.40 -23.71 -25.16
CA SER A 37 2.84 -23.78 -23.76
C SER A 37 4.03 -24.72 -23.58
N VAL A 38 4.07 -25.86 -24.28
CA VAL A 38 5.15 -26.86 -24.20
C VAL A 38 6.39 -26.41 -24.98
N LEU A 39 6.19 -25.73 -26.12
CA LEU A 39 7.31 -25.18 -26.90
C LEU A 39 8.19 -24.24 -26.08
N PHE A 40 7.56 -23.44 -25.22
CA PHE A 40 8.23 -22.43 -24.40
C PHE A 40 8.82 -22.94 -23.10
N LEU A 41 8.55 -24.19 -22.72
CA LEU A 41 9.15 -24.79 -21.54
C LEU A 41 10.66 -25.01 -21.76
N PRO A 42 11.47 -24.94 -20.68
CA PRO A 42 12.85 -25.40 -20.71
C PRO A 42 12.96 -26.84 -21.21
N LYS A 43 14.09 -27.18 -21.86
CA LYS A 43 14.36 -28.56 -22.31
C LYS A 43 14.36 -29.57 -21.15
N GLU A 44 14.84 -29.13 -19.98
CA GLU A 44 14.83 -29.90 -18.74
C GLU A 44 13.41 -30.27 -18.26
N GLU A 45 12.41 -29.47 -18.63
CA GLU A 45 10.99 -29.68 -18.27
C GLU A 45 10.20 -30.38 -19.40
N GLY A 46 10.91 -31.01 -20.35
CA GLY A 46 10.30 -31.68 -21.51
C GLY A 46 9.83 -30.74 -22.62
N GLY A 47 10.23 -29.47 -22.56
CA GLY A 47 9.96 -28.48 -23.60
C GLY A 47 10.99 -28.43 -24.73
N HIS A 48 10.78 -27.52 -25.68
CA HIS A 48 11.72 -27.30 -26.79
C HIS A 48 12.68 -26.13 -26.54
N GLY A 49 12.52 -25.38 -25.45
CA GLY A 49 13.36 -24.24 -25.09
C GLY A 49 13.17 -23.03 -26.01
N LEU A 50 12.05 -22.93 -26.73
CA LEU A 50 11.76 -21.78 -27.57
C LEU A 50 11.51 -20.55 -26.68
N VAL A 51 12.20 -19.45 -26.96
CA VAL A 51 12.08 -18.25 -26.13
C VAL A 51 10.75 -17.57 -26.39
N HIS A 52 9.93 -17.42 -25.34
CA HIS A 52 8.76 -16.54 -25.39
C HIS A 52 9.20 -15.07 -25.26
N LEU A 53 9.11 -14.31 -26.35
CA LEU A 53 9.63 -12.94 -26.45
C LEU A 53 8.99 -11.98 -25.43
N ALA A 54 7.68 -12.09 -25.21
CA ALA A 54 6.98 -11.25 -24.23
C ALA A 54 7.42 -11.58 -22.79
N SER A 55 7.60 -12.87 -22.46
CA SER A 55 8.14 -13.29 -21.15
C SER A 55 9.56 -12.79 -20.95
N ARG A 56 10.40 -12.81 -21.99
CA ARG A 56 11.77 -12.28 -21.91
C ARG A 56 11.79 -10.76 -21.68
N GLY A 57 10.89 -10.03 -22.34
CA GLY A 57 10.69 -8.60 -22.09
C GLY A 57 10.18 -8.29 -20.68
N ALA A 58 9.31 -9.13 -20.12
CA ALA A 58 8.85 -9.01 -18.74
C ALA A 58 9.99 -9.31 -17.75
N ALA A 59 10.73 -10.41 -17.93
CA ALA A 59 11.87 -10.77 -17.10
C ALA A 59 12.95 -9.69 -17.08
N PHE A 60 13.23 -9.06 -18.23
CA PHE A 60 14.14 -7.92 -18.32
C PHE A 60 13.68 -6.74 -17.46
N ARG A 61 12.41 -6.34 -17.58
CA ARG A 61 11.82 -5.26 -16.77
C ARG A 61 11.83 -5.62 -15.28
N LEU A 62 11.59 -6.88 -14.93
CA LEU A 62 11.64 -7.32 -13.54
C LEU A 62 13.06 -7.26 -12.96
N ARG A 63 14.07 -7.69 -13.73
CA ARG A 63 15.49 -7.54 -13.35
C ARG A 63 15.87 -6.07 -13.18
N PHE A 64 15.35 -5.19 -14.04
CA PHE A 64 15.53 -3.75 -13.88
C PHE A 64 14.95 -3.27 -12.54
N VAL A 65 13.69 -3.62 -12.22
CA VAL A 65 13.06 -3.26 -10.94
C VAL A 65 13.84 -3.80 -9.75
N GLN A 66 14.27 -5.08 -9.80
CA GLN A 66 15.07 -5.69 -8.75
C GLN A 66 16.38 -4.90 -8.52
N ARG A 67 17.14 -4.62 -9.58
CA ARG A 67 18.37 -3.81 -9.48
C ARG A 67 18.09 -2.37 -9.04
N PHE A 68 16.95 -1.80 -9.41
CA PHE A 68 16.56 -0.47 -9.00
C PHE A 68 16.23 -0.39 -7.49
N LEU A 69 15.59 -1.42 -6.93
CA LEU A 69 15.18 -1.45 -5.53
C LEU A 69 16.28 -1.94 -4.59
N THR A 70 16.94 -3.05 -4.94
CA THR A 70 17.89 -3.76 -4.06
C THR A 70 19.30 -3.81 -4.61
N GLY A 71 19.56 -3.19 -5.76
CA GLY A 71 20.88 -3.20 -6.36
C GLY A 71 21.88 -2.27 -5.66
N PRO A 72 23.16 -2.40 -6.02
CA PRO A 72 24.25 -1.55 -5.54
C PRO A 72 23.98 -0.04 -5.68
N ALA A 73 24.64 0.76 -4.85
CA ALA A 73 24.48 2.22 -4.84
C ALA A 73 25.21 2.92 -5.99
N ASP A 74 26.23 2.29 -6.58
CA ASP A 74 27.11 2.79 -7.65
C ASP A 74 26.51 2.69 -9.07
N LEU A 75 25.24 2.27 -9.18
CA LEU A 75 24.56 2.19 -10.46
C LEU A 75 24.30 3.58 -11.05
N VAL A 76 25.14 4.00 -11.99
CA VAL A 76 25.09 5.31 -12.69
C VAL A 76 23.73 5.70 -13.28
N TRP A 77 22.90 4.70 -13.62
CA TRP A 77 21.58 4.94 -14.21
C TRP A 77 20.45 5.10 -13.19
N ARG A 78 20.68 4.72 -11.92
CA ARG A 78 19.66 4.73 -10.87
C ARG A 78 19.13 6.14 -10.56
N PRO A 79 19.96 7.22 -10.50
CA PRO A 79 19.46 8.58 -10.31
C PRO A 79 18.55 9.04 -11.46
N VAL A 80 18.90 8.70 -12.71
CA VAL A 80 18.09 9.04 -13.90
C VAL A 80 16.74 8.31 -13.85
N ALA A 81 16.76 7.01 -13.54
CA ALA A 81 15.54 6.23 -13.37
C ALA A 81 14.65 6.77 -12.25
N ARG A 82 15.26 7.18 -11.13
CA ARG A 82 14.55 7.81 -10.01
C ARG A 82 13.85 9.10 -10.44
N ALA A 83 14.58 10.02 -11.08
CA ALA A 83 14.03 11.28 -11.56
C ALA A 83 12.89 11.11 -12.59
N LEU A 84 12.94 10.06 -13.41
CA LEU A 84 11.86 9.74 -14.34
C LEU A 84 10.63 9.17 -13.63
N LEU A 85 10.84 8.31 -12.63
CA LEU A 85 9.75 7.74 -11.83
C LEU A 85 9.08 8.79 -10.94
N GLU A 86 9.81 9.76 -10.40
CA GLU A 86 9.26 10.86 -9.58
C GLU A 86 8.23 11.71 -10.34
N ARG A 87 8.26 11.70 -11.67
CA ARG A 87 7.26 12.37 -12.52
C ARG A 87 5.92 11.63 -12.59
N CYS A 88 5.86 10.40 -12.07
CA CYS A 88 4.67 9.57 -12.09
C CYS A 88 3.52 10.22 -11.29
N GLY A 89 2.45 10.61 -12.00
CA GLY A 89 1.23 11.14 -11.39
C GLY A 89 1.42 12.41 -10.55
N GLY A 90 2.54 13.13 -10.69
CA GLY A 90 2.87 14.29 -9.87
C GLY A 90 3.20 13.97 -8.40
N LEU A 91 3.40 12.68 -8.07
CA LEU A 91 3.56 12.24 -6.68
C LEU A 91 4.95 12.53 -6.11
N GLY A 92 5.98 12.71 -6.94
CA GLY A 92 7.35 12.91 -6.46
C GLY A 92 7.92 11.69 -5.73
N LEU A 93 7.40 10.49 -6.04
CA LEU A 93 7.85 9.23 -5.45
C LEU A 93 8.61 8.40 -6.48
N ALA A 94 9.58 7.61 -6.02
CA ALA A 94 10.30 6.66 -6.84
C ALA A 94 10.10 5.22 -6.36
N GLU A 95 10.96 4.72 -5.47
CA GLU A 95 10.89 3.33 -5.01
C GLU A 95 9.54 3.01 -4.34
N SER A 96 8.98 3.97 -3.61
CA SER A 96 7.69 3.81 -2.92
C SER A 96 6.51 3.60 -3.88
N LEU A 97 6.61 3.97 -5.17
CA LEU A 97 5.57 3.69 -6.16
C LEU A 97 5.28 2.19 -6.28
N PHE A 98 6.30 1.34 -6.10
CA PHE A 98 6.16 -0.12 -6.16
C PHE A 98 5.44 -0.71 -4.94
N LEU A 99 5.20 0.08 -3.90
CA LEU A 99 4.43 -0.28 -2.70
C LEU A 99 2.98 0.25 -2.75
N MET A 100 2.63 1.03 -3.78
CA MET A 100 1.30 1.64 -3.94
C MET A 100 0.39 0.81 -4.84
N ASN A 101 -0.91 0.96 -4.63
CA ASN A 101 -1.93 0.59 -5.59
C ASN A 101 -2.11 1.72 -6.62
N LEU A 102 -1.54 1.53 -7.80
CA LEU A 102 -1.56 2.51 -8.88
C LEU A 102 -2.79 2.41 -9.80
N LYS A 103 -3.80 1.59 -9.46
CA LYS A 103 -5.05 1.53 -10.23
C LYS A 103 -5.68 2.94 -10.31
N GLY A 104 -6.05 3.36 -11.51
CA GLY A 104 -6.65 4.67 -11.78
C GLY A 104 -5.70 5.88 -11.69
N LEU A 105 -4.39 5.69 -11.54
CA LEU A 105 -3.42 6.77 -11.72
C LEU A 105 -3.07 6.94 -13.20
N ARG A 106 -3.04 8.18 -13.69
CA ARG A 106 -2.61 8.49 -15.06
C ARG A 106 -1.09 8.32 -15.14
N LEU A 107 -0.64 7.28 -15.85
CA LEU A 107 0.78 7.00 -16.09
C LEU A 107 1.33 7.74 -17.33
N ASN A 108 0.55 8.66 -17.91
CA ASN A 108 0.83 9.29 -19.22
C ASN A 108 2.16 10.06 -19.27
N ASN A 109 2.70 10.47 -18.12
CA ASN A 109 3.96 11.19 -18.02
C ASN A 109 5.19 10.26 -17.99
N LEU A 110 4.98 8.94 -18.03
CA LEU A 110 6.04 7.95 -18.11
C LEU A 110 6.18 7.43 -19.53
N SER A 111 7.41 7.25 -20.00
CA SER A 111 7.65 6.53 -21.26
C SER A 111 7.12 5.10 -21.18
N GLY A 112 6.84 4.48 -22.32
CA GLY A 112 6.35 3.10 -22.40
C GLY A 112 7.16 2.09 -21.56
N PHE A 113 8.50 2.22 -21.56
CA PHE A 113 9.37 1.38 -20.72
C PHE A 113 9.02 1.45 -19.23
N TYR A 114 9.00 2.65 -18.64
CA TYR A 114 8.71 2.87 -17.22
C TYR A 114 7.26 2.53 -16.86
N GLY A 115 6.30 2.82 -17.74
CA GLY A 115 4.91 2.35 -17.58
C GLY A 115 4.81 0.82 -17.58
N GLY A 116 5.60 0.16 -18.43
CA GLY A 116 5.71 -1.30 -18.50
C GLY A 116 6.27 -1.95 -17.24
N LEU A 117 7.09 -1.24 -16.45
CA LEU A 117 7.60 -1.75 -15.17
C LEU A 117 6.45 -2.09 -14.21
N PHE A 118 5.43 -1.22 -14.12
CA PHE A 118 4.28 -1.42 -13.25
C PHE A 118 3.36 -2.54 -13.73
N LYS A 119 3.24 -2.74 -15.06
CA LYS A 119 2.51 -3.87 -15.63
C LYS A 119 3.14 -5.20 -15.21
N VAL A 120 4.47 -5.33 -15.38
CA VAL A 120 5.22 -6.53 -14.99
C VAL A 120 5.22 -6.71 -13.48
N TRP A 121 5.40 -5.62 -12.73
CA TRP A 121 5.31 -5.66 -11.26
C TRP A 121 3.94 -6.12 -10.77
N GLY A 122 2.87 -5.88 -11.53
CA GLY A 122 1.51 -6.34 -11.24
C GLY A 122 1.31 -7.85 -11.41
N LEU A 123 2.18 -8.54 -12.14
CA LEU A 123 2.11 -10.00 -12.35
C LEU A 123 2.51 -10.80 -11.11
N LEU A 124 3.24 -10.18 -10.18
CA LEU A 124 3.77 -10.86 -9.00
C LEU A 124 2.76 -10.84 -7.85
N LYS A 125 2.55 -12.01 -7.23
CA LYS A 125 1.95 -12.11 -5.90
C LYS A 125 2.94 -11.55 -4.88
N LYS A 126 2.57 -10.46 -4.22
CA LYS A 126 3.41 -9.78 -3.22
C LYS A 126 2.91 -10.14 -1.85
N GLU A 127 3.70 -10.92 -1.14
CA GLU A 127 3.46 -11.22 0.27
C GLU A 127 4.30 -10.28 1.12
N ARG A 128 3.71 -9.81 2.21
CA ARG A 128 4.37 -8.89 3.13
C ARG A 128 4.75 -9.65 4.38
N PRO A 129 6.02 -9.55 4.82
CA PRO A 129 6.39 -10.04 6.12
C PRO A 129 5.57 -9.33 7.20
N GLU A 130 5.02 -10.10 8.15
CA GLU A 130 4.20 -9.57 9.26
C GLU A 130 4.97 -8.53 10.09
N CYS A 131 6.29 -8.70 10.22
CA CYS A 131 7.20 -7.72 10.81
C CYS A 131 8.04 -7.01 9.75
N CYS A 132 8.03 -5.67 9.75
CA CYS A 132 9.02 -4.90 9.00
C CYS A 132 10.29 -4.79 9.85
N GLY A 133 11.30 -5.61 9.57
CA GLY A 133 12.59 -5.57 10.27
C GLY A 133 13.47 -4.36 9.89
N SER A 134 12.98 -3.45 9.05
CA SER A 134 13.77 -2.34 8.52
C SER A 134 13.00 -1.03 8.63
N LEU A 135 13.49 -0.13 9.49
CA LEU A 135 12.96 1.23 9.62
C LEU A 135 13.00 1.98 8.27
N PHE A 136 14.03 1.75 7.46
CA PHE A 136 14.16 2.34 6.12
C PHE A 136 12.96 2.05 5.22
N TRP A 137 12.54 0.77 5.14
CA TRP A 137 11.39 0.40 4.32
C TRP A 137 10.07 0.84 4.94
N LEU A 138 9.97 0.82 6.27
CA LEU A 138 8.79 1.28 7.00
C LEU A 138 8.51 2.77 6.74
N LEU A 139 9.54 3.63 6.81
CA LEU A 139 9.39 5.06 6.53
C LEU A 139 9.04 5.33 5.06
N ARG A 140 9.42 4.45 4.13
CA ARG A 140 9.06 4.55 2.71
C ARG A 140 7.67 4.03 2.39
N GLU A 141 6.97 3.43 3.35
CA GLU A 141 5.62 2.92 3.12
C GLU A 141 4.67 4.08 2.76
N PRO A 142 3.91 3.96 1.67
CA PRO A 142 2.96 4.97 1.26
C PRO A 142 1.77 5.04 2.23
N VAL A 143 1.40 6.25 2.63
CA VAL A 143 0.18 6.54 3.43
C VAL A 143 -1.03 6.78 2.54
N VAL A 144 -0.82 7.13 1.27
CA VAL A 144 -1.88 7.30 0.26
C VAL A 144 -1.81 6.15 -0.72
N ARG A 145 -2.94 5.49 -1.00
CA ARG A 145 -3.02 4.31 -1.89
C ARG A 145 -2.03 3.19 -1.51
N GLY A 146 -1.58 3.16 -0.26
CA GLY A 146 -0.69 2.11 0.21
C GLY A 146 -1.46 0.84 0.53
N SER A 147 -0.80 -0.30 0.37
CA SER A 147 -1.34 -1.59 0.83
C SER A 147 -1.16 -1.84 2.33
N ARG A 148 -0.33 -1.04 3.05
CA ARG A 148 -0.11 -1.21 4.51
C ARG A 148 -0.98 -0.25 5.30
N PHE A 149 -0.82 1.02 4.95
CA PHE A 149 -1.54 2.12 5.54
C PHE A 149 -2.67 2.45 4.57
N VAL A 150 -3.80 1.77 4.74
CA VAL A 150 -5.02 2.16 4.06
C VAL A 150 -5.58 3.35 4.83
N CYS A 151 -5.23 4.56 4.38
CA CYS A 151 -5.83 5.78 4.88
C CYS A 151 -7.30 5.77 4.44
N GLY A 152 -8.21 5.26 5.28
CA GLY A 152 -9.65 5.24 5.05
C GLY A 152 -10.30 6.62 5.13
N VAL A 153 -9.52 7.67 4.90
CA VAL A 153 -9.94 9.05 5.07
C VAL A 153 -10.52 9.53 3.75
N GLY A 154 -11.55 10.38 3.82
CA GLY A 154 -12.31 10.81 2.65
C GLY A 154 -11.42 11.38 1.53
N PRO A 155 -11.91 11.36 0.28
CA PRO A 155 -11.14 11.73 -0.92
C PRO A 155 -10.49 13.12 -0.82
N SER A 156 -11.06 14.04 -0.03
CA SER A 156 -10.50 15.36 0.25
C SER A 156 -9.17 15.34 1.00
N LEU A 157 -8.98 14.47 2.00
CA LEU A 157 -7.70 14.38 2.71
C LEU A 157 -6.62 13.76 1.83
N GLN A 158 -7.00 12.72 1.08
CA GLN A 158 -6.09 12.08 0.13
C GLN A 158 -5.57 13.09 -0.90
N GLN A 159 -6.47 13.93 -1.43
CA GLN A 159 -6.09 15.00 -2.35
C GLN A 159 -5.10 15.98 -1.71
N ARG A 160 -5.36 16.44 -0.49
CA ARG A 160 -4.45 17.34 0.25
C ARG A 160 -3.08 16.74 0.51
N LEU A 161 -3.02 15.46 0.88
CA LEU A 161 -1.76 14.74 1.07
C LEU A 161 -0.96 14.66 -0.24
N CYS A 162 -1.63 14.49 -1.38
CA CYS A 162 -1.01 14.55 -2.70
C CYS A 162 -0.52 15.97 -3.05
N GLU A 163 -1.33 16.99 -2.81
CA GLU A 163 -0.99 18.41 -3.07
C GLU A 163 0.26 18.83 -2.27
N GLU A 164 0.30 18.49 -0.98
CA GLU A 164 1.42 18.79 -0.07
C GLU A 164 2.59 17.78 -0.16
N ARG A 165 2.47 16.77 -1.02
CA ARG A 165 3.45 15.68 -1.22
C ARG A 165 3.82 14.92 0.06
N ILE A 166 2.89 14.81 1.01
CA ILE A 166 3.03 14.00 2.22
C ILE A 166 2.44 12.62 1.92
N LEU A 167 3.25 11.75 1.32
CA LEU A 167 2.78 10.49 0.73
C LEU A 167 3.39 9.25 1.36
N THR A 168 4.43 9.39 2.18
CA THR A 168 5.10 8.30 2.89
C THR A 168 5.03 8.48 4.40
N LEU A 169 5.18 7.39 5.16
CA LEU A 169 5.22 7.46 6.61
C LEU A 169 6.37 8.35 7.11
N GLY A 170 7.52 8.34 6.45
CA GLY A 170 8.67 9.18 6.77
C GLY A 170 8.32 10.67 6.71
N GLN A 171 7.64 11.10 5.66
CA GLN A 171 7.19 12.50 5.54
C GLN A 171 6.16 12.87 6.60
N VAL A 172 5.28 11.93 6.99
CA VAL A 172 4.36 12.16 8.10
C VAL A 172 5.13 12.28 9.42
N VAL A 173 6.14 11.44 9.66
CA VAL A 173 7.00 11.50 10.84
C VAL A 173 7.81 12.79 10.88
N GLU A 174 8.29 13.29 9.75
CA GLU A 174 8.99 14.58 9.64
C GLU A 174 8.10 15.75 10.10
N VAL A 175 6.80 15.70 9.79
CA VAL A 175 5.84 16.75 10.16
C VAL A 175 5.33 16.59 11.60
N CYS A 176 5.02 15.36 12.00
CA CYS A 176 4.38 15.06 13.28
C CYS A 176 5.36 14.75 14.42
N GLY A 177 6.66 14.61 14.12
CA GLY A 177 7.67 14.10 15.03
C GLY A 177 7.68 12.56 15.14
N PRO A 178 8.74 11.97 15.72
CA PRO A 178 8.91 10.52 15.84
C PRO A 178 7.82 9.83 16.67
N ARG A 179 7.13 10.58 17.54
CA ARG A 179 6.00 10.09 18.36
C ARG A 179 4.65 10.24 17.68
N LEU A 180 4.59 10.91 16.52
CA LEU A 180 3.37 11.20 15.78
C LEU A 180 2.30 11.90 16.65
N ASP A 181 2.73 12.84 17.49
CA ASP A 181 1.89 13.56 18.45
C ASP A 181 1.52 14.97 17.98
N ASN A 182 2.28 15.56 17.05
CA ASN A 182 1.97 16.87 16.49
C ASN A 182 0.92 16.82 15.35
N ALA A 183 -0.29 16.37 15.68
CA ALA A 183 -1.42 16.34 14.75
C ALA A 183 -1.84 17.75 14.29
N ALA A 184 -1.66 18.76 15.14
CA ALA A 184 -1.96 20.15 14.82
C ALA A 184 -1.04 20.71 13.72
N GLY A 185 0.26 20.38 13.78
CA GLY A 185 1.22 20.74 12.74
C GLY A 185 0.90 20.12 11.38
N LEU A 186 0.50 18.85 11.37
CA LEU A 186 0.04 18.20 10.14
C LEU A 186 -1.26 18.81 9.60
N ALA A 187 -2.23 19.09 10.46
CA ALA A 187 -3.48 19.73 10.06
C ALA A 187 -3.26 21.14 9.49
N SER A 188 -2.37 21.91 10.10
CA SER A 188 -1.96 23.22 9.61
C SER A 188 -1.33 23.12 8.22
N ARG A 189 -0.39 22.19 8.03
CA ARG A 189 0.29 21.97 6.75
C ARG A 189 -0.65 21.52 5.64
N LEU A 190 -1.63 20.68 5.97
CA LEU A 190 -2.66 20.23 5.02
C LEU A 190 -3.79 21.26 4.80
N SER A 191 -3.67 22.45 5.39
CA SER A 191 -4.70 23.49 5.35
C SER A 191 -6.08 22.94 5.72
N LEU A 192 -6.12 22.06 6.72
CA LEU A 192 -7.35 21.48 7.24
C LEU A 192 -7.90 22.43 8.29
N ARG A 193 -8.99 23.11 7.95
CA ARG A 193 -9.76 23.84 8.96
C ARG A 193 -10.45 22.82 9.86
N TYR A 194 -10.10 22.82 11.13
CA TYR A 194 -10.88 22.13 12.14
C TYR A 194 -12.30 22.71 12.12
N SER A 195 -13.27 21.92 11.66
CA SER A 195 -14.68 22.30 11.72
C SER A 195 -15.26 21.73 13.00
N GLN A 196 -15.92 22.56 13.81
CA GLN A 196 -16.68 22.16 15.01
C GLN A 196 -17.62 20.96 14.70
N LYS A 197 -18.14 20.87 13.46
CA LYS A 197 -18.97 19.76 12.94
C LYS A 197 -18.26 18.39 12.87
N GLN A 198 -16.94 18.32 12.98
CA GLN A 198 -16.13 17.08 12.89
C GLN A 198 -15.39 16.72 14.19
N LYS A 199 -15.63 17.46 15.28
CA LYS A 199 -15.04 17.21 16.61
C LYS A 199 -15.28 15.78 17.07
N CYS A 200 -16.52 15.30 17.02
CA CYS A 200 -16.86 13.93 17.43
C CYS A 200 -16.15 12.87 16.56
N LYS A 201 -16.00 13.11 15.26
CA LYS A 201 -15.28 12.18 14.34
C LYS A 201 -13.79 12.11 14.68
N SER A 202 -13.18 13.25 15.00
CA SER A 202 -11.76 13.34 15.35
C SER A 202 -11.49 12.75 16.73
N GLN A 203 -12.43 12.93 17.67
CA GLN A 203 -12.39 12.30 18.99
C GLN A 203 -12.52 10.78 18.89
N LEU A 204 -13.43 10.27 18.06
CA LEU A 204 -13.57 8.83 17.80
C LEU A 204 -12.29 8.25 17.18
N LEU A 205 -11.68 8.96 16.23
CA LEU A 205 -10.42 8.54 15.60
C LEU A 205 -9.26 8.51 16.59
N ASN A 206 -9.07 9.56 17.39
CA ASN A 206 -8.05 9.59 18.43
C ASN A 206 -8.28 8.50 19.48
N PHE A 207 -9.54 8.27 19.83
CA PHE A 207 -9.96 7.21 20.72
C PHE A 207 -9.62 5.82 20.18
N LEU A 208 -9.77 5.55 18.89
CA LEU A 208 -9.42 4.24 18.32
C LEU A 208 -7.90 4.09 18.13
N LEU A 209 -7.20 5.18 17.80
CA LEU A 209 -5.75 5.15 17.58
C LEU A 209 -4.97 4.84 18.87
N GLY A 210 -5.44 5.29 20.04
CA GLY A 210 -4.80 5.00 21.34
C GLY A 210 -4.74 3.50 21.69
N PRO A 211 -5.89 2.82 21.81
CA PRO A 211 -6.00 1.37 21.98
C PRO A 211 -5.34 0.59 20.85
N ALA A 212 -5.36 1.07 19.60
CA ALA A 212 -4.65 0.40 18.51
C ALA A 212 -3.12 0.42 18.75
N LYS A 213 -2.55 1.57 19.13
CA LYS A 213 -1.14 1.68 19.50
C LYS A 213 -0.79 0.76 20.67
N MET A 214 -1.63 0.76 21.71
CA MET A 214 -1.40 -0.08 22.89
C MET A 214 -1.56 -1.58 22.59
N ALA A 215 -2.51 -1.98 21.76
CA ALA A 215 -2.71 -3.37 21.35
C ALA A 215 -1.52 -3.89 20.54
N ILE A 216 -0.95 -3.06 19.66
CA ILE A 216 0.29 -3.39 18.93
C ILE A 216 1.47 -3.55 19.91
N TYR A 217 1.60 -2.66 20.89
CA TYR A 217 2.64 -2.76 21.91
C TYR A 217 2.49 -4.02 22.78
N LEU A 218 1.29 -4.27 23.30
CA LEU A 218 0.99 -5.42 24.16
C LEU A 218 1.14 -6.75 23.43
N SER A 219 0.68 -6.84 22.18
CA SER A 219 0.92 -8.02 21.32
C SER A 219 2.41 -8.34 21.20
N ARG A 220 3.25 -7.31 20.97
CA ARG A 220 4.71 -7.48 20.86
C ARG A 220 5.34 -7.91 22.19
N ARG A 221 4.94 -7.27 23.29
CA ARG A 221 5.46 -7.60 24.63
C ARG A 221 5.06 -9.03 25.04
N ASN A 222 3.80 -9.41 24.80
CA ASN A 222 3.28 -10.74 25.13
C ASN A 222 3.99 -11.84 24.32
N LYS A 223 4.35 -11.55 23.06
CA LYS A 223 5.15 -12.46 22.23
C LYS A 223 6.57 -12.67 22.75
N VAL A 224 7.21 -11.63 23.29
CA VAL A 224 8.54 -11.74 23.93
C VAL A 224 8.46 -12.54 25.23
N ALA A 225 7.32 -12.46 25.93
CA ALA A 225 7.08 -13.18 27.17
C ALA A 225 6.44 -14.58 26.97
N GLU A 226 6.38 -15.10 25.74
CA GLU A 226 5.74 -16.38 25.37
C GLU A 226 4.30 -16.56 25.89
N SER A 227 3.56 -15.46 26.01
CA SER A 227 2.17 -15.48 26.44
C SER A 227 1.23 -15.87 25.28
N LEU A 228 0.14 -16.56 25.60
CA LEU A 228 -0.87 -17.05 24.63
C LEU A 228 -1.60 -15.93 23.89
N ASP A 229 -1.63 -14.72 24.44
CA ASP A 229 -2.41 -13.60 23.92
C ASP A 229 -1.55 -12.66 23.06
N THR A 230 -1.31 -13.07 21.81
CA THR A 230 -0.43 -12.33 20.88
C THR A 230 -1.18 -11.60 19.78
N ASP A 231 -2.49 -11.83 19.59
CA ASP A 231 -3.24 -11.21 18.50
C ASP A 231 -3.63 -9.76 18.82
N ALA A 232 -3.00 -8.82 18.11
CA ALA A 232 -3.25 -7.40 18.27
C ALA A 232 -4.72 -7.01 17.97
N VAL A 233 -5.41 -7.72 17.07
CA VAL A 233 -6.81 -7.44 16.76
C VAL A 233 -7.71 -7.82 17.93
N SER A 234 -7.50 -9.01 18.50
CA SER A 234 -8.23 -9.49 19.67
C SER A 234 -7.96 -8.65 20.92
N ILE A 235 -6.72 -8.21 21.14
CA ILE A 235 -6.37 -7.27 22.21
C ILE A 235 -7.06 -5.92 21.98
N PHE A 236 -6.99 -5.38 20.77
CA PHE A 236 -7.63 -4.12 20.40
C PHE A 236 -9.15 -4.15 20.63
N LYS A 237 -9.85 -5.19 20.14
CA LYS A 237 -11.30 -5.34 20.33
C LYS A 237 -11.68 -5.35 21.81
N ARG A 238 -10.95 -6.09 22.64
CA ARG A 238 -11.18 -6.14 24.10
C ARG A 238 -10.95 -4.79 24.77
N MET A 239 -9.89 -4.08 24.40
CA MET A 239 -9.59 -2.76 24.95
C MET A 239 -10.68 -1.74 24.60
N VAL A 240 -11.11 -1.72 23.33
CA VAL A 240 -12.20 -0.83 22.87
C VAL A 240 -13.51 -1.18 23.59
N LYS A 241 -13.87 -2.47 23.68
CA LYS A 241 -15.07 -2.93 24.42
C LYS A 241 -15.02 -2.53 25.90
N ALA A 242 -13.90 -2.79 26.58
CA ALA A 242 -13.76 -2.48 28.00
C ALA A 242 -13.90 -0.97 28.27
N ARG A 243 -13.31 -0.16 27.40
CA ARG A 243 -13.38 1.29 27.52
C ARG A 243 -14.77 1.84 27.24
N LEU A 244 -15.44 1.37 26.17
CA LEU A 244 -16.82 1.77 25.87
C LEU A 244 -17.79 1.37 26.99
N LYS A 245 -17.61 0.21 27.62
CA LYS A 245 -18.39 -0.18 28.81
C LYS A 245 -18.17 0.74 30.00
N ALA A 246 -16.92 1.14 30.25
CA ALA A 246 -16.58 2.04 31.34
C ALA A 246 -17.17 3.45 31.11
N ASP A 247 -17.02 3.98 29.90
CA ASP A 247 -17.55 5.28 29.53
C ASP A 247 -19.10 5.24 29.55
N TYR A 248 -19.75 4.21 29.01
CA TYR A 248 -21.22 4.07 29.06
C TYR A 248 -21.75 4.11 30.51
N ARG A 249 -21.14 3.31 31.40
CA ARG A 249 -21.51 3.31 32.83
C ARG A 249 -21.35 4.68 33.48
N TYR A 250 -20.28 5.40 33.17
CA TYR A 250 -20.09 6.76 33.64
C TYR A 250 -21.22 7.68 33.17
N PHE A 251 -21.57 7.64 31.88
CA PHE A 251 -22.63 8.48 31.33
C PHE A 251 -24.04 8.10 31.83
N CYS A 252 -24.30 6.83 32.15
CA CYS A 252 -25.51 6.41 32.86
C CYS A 252 -25.58 7.02 34.27
N LEU A 253 -24.48 6.97 35.03
CA LEU A 253 -24.41 7.52 36.40
C LEU A 253 -24.59 9.04 36.41
N THR A 254 -24.08 9.74 35.40
CA THR A 254 -24.22 11.19 35.28
C THR A 254 -25.51 11.63 34.57
N LYS A 255 -26.42 10.70 34.24
CA LYS A 255 -27.67 10.95 33.51
C LYS A 255 -27.49 11.68 32.16
N ASN A 256 -26.34 11.50 31.52
CA ASN A 256 -25.98 12.18 30.25
C ASN A 256 -25.84 11.18 29.09
N VAL A 257 -26.73 10.19 29.02
CA VAL A 257 -26.66 9.11 28.00
C VAL A 257 -26.75 9.66 26.57
N GLY A 258 -27.50 10.75 26.34
CA GLY A 258 -27.58 11.37 25.02
C GLY A 258 -26.24 11.94 24.51
N GLU A 259 -25.35 12.37 25.40
CA GLU A 259 -24.00 12.81 25.02
C GLU A 259 -23.11 11.62 24.64
N PHE A 260 -23.29 10.49 25.34
CA PHE A 260 -22.63 9.23 24.98
C PHE A 260 -23.04 8.76 23.58
N GLU A 261 -24.34 8.76 23.27
CA GLU A 261 -24.84 8.35 21.95
C GLU A 261 -24.31 9.26 20.83
N ALA A 262 -24.32 10.57 21.06
CA ALA A 262 -23.80 11.55 20.10
C ALA A 262 -22.30 11.38 19.83
N MET A 263 -21.53 10.90 20.81
CA MET A 263 -20.07 10.75 20.74
C MET A 263 -19.64 9.38 20.22
N TRP A 264 -20.27 8.30 20.68
CA TRP A 264 -19.79 6.92 20.51
C TRP A 264 -20.65 6.07 19.57
N CYS A 265 -21.95 6.38 19.43
CA CYS A 265 -22.87 5.62 18.58
C CYS A 265 -22.94 6.17 17.14
N PHE A 266 -21.87 6.80 16.66
CA PHE A 266 -21.85 7.41 15.32
C PHE A 266 -22.12 6.36 14.22
N LYS A 267 -23.31 6.44 13.61
CA LYS A 267 -23.80 5.51 12.58
C LYS A 267 -23.69 4.03 12.98
N ASN A 268 -23.79 3.71 14.28
CA ASN A 268 -23.65 2.35 14.81
C ASN A 268 -22.33 1.65 14.39
N ALA A 269 -21.24 2.42 14.21
CA ALA A 269 -19.97 1.87 13.74
C ALA A 269 -19.21 1.05 14.81
N LEU A 270 -19.41 1.35 16.09
CA LEU A 270 -18.77 0.65 17.20
C LEU A 270 -19.81 0.00 18.12
N CYS A 271 -20.82 0.77 18.51
CA CYS A 271 -21.90 0.36 19.40
C CYS A 271 -23.19 1.15 19.14
N SER A 272 -24.30 0.62 19.63
CA SER A 272 -25.61 1.28 19.77
C SER A 272 -26.11 1.09 21.21
N VAL A 273 -27.06 1.91 21.64
CA VAL A 273 -27.77 1.75 22.91
C VAL A 273 -29.21 1.38 22.56
N GLU A 274 -29.68 0.24 23.04
CA GLU A 274 -31.06 -0.23 22.84
C GLU A 274 -31.59 -0.72 24.18
N ASN A 275 -32.77 -0.25 24.60
CA ASN A 275 -33.39 -0.62 25.88
C ASN A 275 -32.45 -0.49 27.10
N GLU A 276 -31.67 0.59 27.16
CA GLU A 276 -30.66 0.86 28.21
C GLU A 276 -29.45 -0.11 28.20
N ASP A 277 -29.35 -0.99 27.20
CA ASP A 277 -28.22 -1.90 27.02
C ASP A 277 -27.28 -1.45 25.91
N LEU A 278 -25.97 -1.60 26.15
CA LEU A 278 -24.92 -1.29 25.19
C LEU A 278 -24.66 -2.49 24.26
N ILE A 279 -24.97 -2.35 22.98
CA ILE A 279 -24.81 -3.38 21.95
C ILE A 279 -23.59 -3.07 21.09
N PHE A 280 -22.76 -4.08 20.77
CA PHE A 280 -21.55 -3.91 19.95
C PHE A 280 -21.74 -4.42 18.53
N SER A 281 -21.47 -3.59 17.53
CA SER A 281 -21.79 -3.89 16.12
C SER A 281 -20.66 -4.59 15.35
N CYS A 282 -19.39 -4.27 15.66
CA CYS A 282 -18.21 -4.74 14.88
C CYS A 282 -17.10 -5.35 15.75
N LEU A 283 -17.36 -5.57 17.03
CA LEU A 283 -16.35 -5.93 18.03
C LEU A 283 -16.50 -7.38 18.55
N ASN A 284 -17.37 -8.19 17.93
CA ASN A 284 -17.55 -9.61 18.25
C ASN A 284 -16.37 -10.46 17.78
#